data_AF-A0A223ATV6-F1
#
_entry.id   AF-A0A223ATV6-F1
#
_cell.length_a   1.000
_cell.length_b   1.000
_cell.length_c   1.000
_cell.angle_alpha   90.00
_cell.angle_beta   90.00
_cell.angle_gamma   90.00
#
_symmetry.space_group_name_H-M   'P 1'
#
loop_
_entity.id
_entity.type
_entity.pdbx_description
1 polymer ?
#
loop_
_entity_poly.entity_id
_entity_poly.type
_entity_poly.pdbx_seq_one_letter_code
_entity_poly.pdbx_strand_id
1 'polypeptide(L)'
;MADQEIYTEKQMNKMKNKVIKCINEQDKEGLKKLFSKDAQKHIEDLDGKLDQLIGAFNGNKIESAKGLSPAFEGSADAQPLHIYGKYHLKLKSGDKYIILIDICDIDDENKEKEGIFQLDLLTFSKDEVPEDFHMDGSEDDYGIFIYNKDGTEQ
;
A
#
# COMPACT_ATOMS: atom_id res chain seq x y z
N MET A 1 14.35 -19.66 -5.80
CA MET A 1 13.62 -19.15 -4.62
C MET A 1 14.35 -17.96 -4.01
N ALA A 2 15.60 -18.10 -3.53
CA ALA A 2 16.36 -16.97 -2.97
C ALA A 2 16.50 -15.75 -3.90
N ASP A 3 16.81 -15.95 -5.20
CA ASP A 3 16.94 -14.82 -6.13
C ASP A 3 15.63 -14.04 -6.33
N GLN A 4 14.50 -14.76 -6.32
CA GLN A 4 13.18 -14.16 -6.44
C GLN A 4 12.80 -13.40 -5.16
N GLU A 5 13.08 -13.95 -3.98
CA GLU A 5 12.89 -13.25 -2.69
C GLU A 5 13.72 -11.96 -2.62
N ILE A 6 14.99 -12.01 -3.03
CA ILE A 6 15.86 -10.82 -3.09
C ILE A 6 15.31 -9.78 -4.07
N TYR A 7 14.83 -10.25 -5.22
CA TYR A 7 14.23 -9.39 -6.23
C TYR A 7 12.96 -8.70 -5.71
N THR A 8 12.01 -9.46 -5.15
CA THR A 8 10.73 -8.92 -4.68
C THR A 8 10.93 -7.99 -3.48
N GLU A 9 11.86 -8.31 -2.57
CA GLU A 9 12.25 -7.41 -1.48
C GLU A 9 12.80 -6.08 -2.02
N LYS A 10 13.65 -6.11 -3.06
CA LYS A 10 14.21 -4.91 -3.68
C LYS A 10 13.12 -4.05 -4.32
N GLN A 11 12.19 -4.65 -5.08
CA GLN A 11 11.12 -3.89 -5.74
C GLN A 11 10.16 -3.30 -4.72
N MET A 12 9.74 -4.08 -3.73
CA MET A 12 8.84 -3.57 -2.70
C MET A 12 9.50 -2.46 -1.87
N ASN A 13 10.79 -2.58 -1.53
CA ASN A 13 11.51 -1.49 -0.84
C ASN A 13 11.55 -0.20 -1.67
N LYS A 14 11.73 -0.31 -2.99
CA LYS A 14 11.67 0.83 -3.90
C LYS A 14 10.28 1.45 -3.94
N MET A 15 9.23 0.65 -4.02
CA MET A 15 7.84 1.13 -4.02
C MET A 15 7.49 1.81 -2.70
N LYS A 16 7.70 1.13 -1.57
CA LYS A 16 7.49 1.64 -0.21
C LYS A 16 8.13 3.01 -0.01
N ASN A 17 9.40 3.16 -0.42
CA ASN A 17 10.11 4.43 -0.25
C ASN A 17 9.48 5.56 -1.07
N LYS A 18 8.97 5.28 -2.27
CA LYS A 18 8.25 6.26 -3.08
C LYS A 18 6.91 6.64 -2.45
N VAL A 19 6.13 5.66 -1.99
CA VAL A 19 4.85 5.88 -1.30
C VAL A 19 5.04 6.77 -0.08
N ILE A 20 5.98 6.41 0.81
CA ILE A 20 6.29 7.21 2.01
C ILE A 20 6.74 8.62 1.65
N LYS A 21 7.55 8.77 0.60
CA LYS A 21 8.00 10.08 0.14
C LYS A 21 6.80 10.94 -0.29
N CYS A 22 5.92 10.40 -1.13
CA CYS A 22 4.73 11.14 -1.59
C CYS A 22 3.81 11.53 -0.42
N ILE A 23 3.58 10.63 0.54
CA ILE A 23 2.80 10.95 1.75
C ILE A 23 3.46 12.07 2.56
N ASN A 24 4.77 11.97 2.83
CA ASN A 24 5.52 12.97 3.61
C ASN A 24 5.61 14.35 2.94
N GLU A 25 5.57 14.38 1.61
CA GLU A 25 5.59 15.60 0.79
C GLU A 25 4.17 16.09 0.44
N GLN A 26 3.13 15.36 0.83
CA GLN A 26 1.73 15.60 0.43
C GLN A 26 1.55 15.67 -1.10
N ASP A 27 2.34 14.89 -1.83
CA ASP A 27 2.36 14.83 -3.29
C ASP A 27 1.32 13.83 -3.81
N LYS A 28 0.06 14.29 -3.88
CA LYS A 28 -1.06 13.49 -4.42
C LYS A 28 -0.79 13.01 -5.84
N GLU A 29 -0.34 13.88 -6.72
CA GLU A 29 -0.09 13.55 -8.13
C GLU A 29 1.04 12.54 -8.29
N GLY A 30 2.09 12.65 -7.47
CA GLY A 30 3.15 11.66 -7.38
C GLY A 30 2.63 10.31 -6.91
N LEU A 31 1.81 10.29 -5.86
CA LEU A 31 1.22 9.05 -5.32
C LEU A 31 0.30 8.38 -6.35
N LYS A 32 -0.58 9.15 -7.01
CA LYS A 32 -1.46 8.68 -8.08
C LYS A 32 -0.71 8.01 -9.21
N LYS A 33 0.47 8.51 -9.58
CA LYS A 33 1.32 7.93 -10.64
C LYS A 33 1.96 6.60 -10.26
N LEU A 34 1.95 6.21 -8.98
CA LEU A 34 2.45 4.91 -8.54
C LEU A 34 1.40 3.80 -8.72
N PHE A 35 0.12 4.14 -8.80
CA PHE A 35 -0.95 3.20 -9.11
C PHE A 35 -0.85 2.72 -10.54
N SER A 36 -1.25 1.47 -10.77
CA SER A 36 -1.35 0.92 -12.11
C SER A 36 -2.37 1.71 -12.93
N LYS A 37 -2.22 1.67 -14.26
CA LYS A 37 -3.18 2.35 -15.14
C LYS A 37 -4.55 1.72 -15.10
N ASP A 38 -4.60 0.41 -14.84
CA ASP A 38 -5.85 -0.31 -14.65
C ASP A 38 -6.54 0.11 -13.34
N ALA A 39 -5.79 0.18 -12.22
CA ALA A 39 -6.32 0.66 -10.94
C ALA A 39 -6.82 2.11 -11.04
N GLN A 40 -6.09 2.99 -11.75
CA GLN A 40 -6.51 4.38 -11.98
C GLN A 40 -7.87 4.50 -12.69
N LYS A 41 -8.30 3.49 -13.44
CA LYS A 41 -9.59 3.47 -14.15
C LYS A 41 -10.72 2.85 -13.30
N HIS A 42 -10.39 1.91 -12.43
CA HIS A 42 -11.37 1.10 -11.69
C HIS A 42 -11.64 1.59 -10.26
N ILE A 43 -10.68 2.28 -9.63
CA ILE A 43 -10.90 2.86 -8.30
C ILE A 43 -11.87 4.04 -8.41
N GLU A 44 -13.07 3.87 -7.86
CA GLU A 44 -14.04 4.95 -7.73
C GLU A 44 -13.48 6.07 -6.84
N ASP A 45 -13.64 7.31 -7.32
CA ASP A 45 -13.15 8.54 -6.68
C ASP A 45 -11.69 8.44 -6.18
N LEU A 46 -10.78 7.97 -7.03
CA LEU A 46 -9.36 7.85 -6.70
C LEU A 46 -8.77 9.15 -6.14
N ASP A 47 -9.12 10.31 -6.69
CA ASP A 47 -8.60 11.60 -6.22
C ASP A 47 -9.09 11.92 -4.80
N GLY A 48 -10.37 11.69 -4.49
CA GLY A 48 -10.91 11.85 -3.14
C GLY A 48 -10.28 10.88 -2.14
N LYS A 49 -10.14 9.61 -2.51
CA LYS A 49 -9.49 8.59 -1.66
C LYS A 49 -8.01 8.89 -1.39
N LEU A 50 -7.28 9.42 -2.37
CA LEU A 50 -5.91 9.88 -2.16
C LEU A 50 -5.83 11.09 -1.22
N ASP A 51 -6.78 12.03 -1.32
CA ASP A 51 -6.88 13.15 -0.39
C ASP A 51 -7.17 12.67 1.05
N GLN A 52 -8.10 11.70 1.22
CA GLN A 52 -8.36 11.07 2.52
C GLN A 52 -7.11 10.38 3.07
N LEU A 53 -6.39 9.61 2.25
CA LEU A 53 -5.19 8.88 2.67
C LEU A 53 -4.09 9.83 3.15
N ILE A 54 -3.80 10.89 2.40
CA ILE A 54 -2.82 11.91 2.81
C ILE A 54 -3.33 12.65 4.06
N GLY A 55 -4.64 12.94 4.10
CA GLY A 55 -5.32 13.60 5.23
C GLY A 55 -5.25 12.81 6.53
N ALA A 56 -5.26 11.48 6.49
CA ALA A 56 -5.17 10.61 7.66
C ALA A 56 -3.89 10.79 8.48
N PHE A 57 -2.82 11.34 7.87
CA PHE A 57 -1.60 11.69 8.57
C PHE A 57 -1.68 13.06 9.25
N ASN A 58 -2.67 13.90 8.93
CA ASN A 58 -2.89 15.24 9.49
C ASN A 58 -1.62 16.11 9.49
N GLY A 59 -0.83 16.04 8.41
CA GLY A 59 0.45 16.73 8.27
C GLY A 59 1.62 16.13 9.06
N ASN A 60 1.41 15.07 9.85
CA ASN A 60 2.48 14.35 10.52
C ASN A 60 3.30 13.54 9.52
N LYS A 61 4.63 13.58 9.68
CA LYS A 61 5.55 12.85 8.82
C LYS A 61 5.81 11.46 9.36
N ILE A 62 5.88 10.48 8.47
CA ILE A 62 6.41 9.14 8.72
C ILE A 62 7.92 9.27 8.98
N GLU A 63 8.35 8.89 10.19
CA GLU A 63 9.74 8.87 10.61
C GLU A 63 10.42 7.56 10.20
N SER A 64 9.72 6.43 10.32
CA SER A 64 10.24 5.12 9.91
C SER A 64 9.12 4.17 9.50
N ALA A 65 9.46 3.22 8.64
CA ALA A 65 8.59 2.12 8.21
C ALA A 65 9.34 0.80 8.32
N LYS A 66 8.88 -0.09 9.21
CA LYS A 66 9.50 -1.40 9.46
C LYS A 66 8.54 -2.51 9.06
N GLY A 67 9.01 -3.44 8.25
CA GLY A 67 8.24 -4.59 7.79
C GLY A 67 9.13 -5.84 7.74
N LEU A 68 8.50 -6.99 7.51
CA LEU A 68 9.19 -8.22 7.13
C LEU A 68 9.41 -8.25 5.61
N SER A 69 10.09 -9.29 5.12
CA SER A 69 10.16 -9.57 3.69
C SER A 69 8.74 -9.67 3.11
N PRO A 70 8.50 -9.09 1.91
CA PRO A 70 7.18 -9.13 1.31
C PRO A 70 6.79 -10.56 0.93
N ALA A 71 5.48 -10.85 0.97
CA ALA A 71 4.95 -12.04 0.31
C ALA A 71 4.85 -11.77 -1.20
N PHE A 72 4.76 -12.82 -2.01
CA PHE A 72 4.58 -12.68 -3.45
C PHE A 72 3.90 -13.91 -4.05
N GLU A 73 3.29 -13.71 -5.22
CA GLU A 73 2.66 -14.74 -6.04
C GLU A 73 3.12 -14.57 -7.49
N GLY A 74 3.31 -15.69 -8.19
CA GLY A 74 3.84 -15.71 -9.54
C GLY A 74 5.35 -15.43 -9.61
N SER A 75 5.86 -15.14 -10.79
CA SER A 75 7.27 -14.80 -11.07
C SER A 75 7.41 -14.16 -12.45
N ALA A 76 8.64 -13.81 -12.84
CA ALA A 76 8.91 -13.37 -14.21
C ALA A 76 8.60 -14.47 -15.27
N ASP A 77 8.71 -15.75 -14.89
CA ASP A 77 8.44 -16.91 -15.78
C ASP A 77 7.01 -17.46 -15.63
N ALA A 78 6.32 -17.10 -14.55
CA ALA A 78 4.95 -17.51 -14.22
C ALA A 78 4.14 -16.27 -13.81
N GLN A 79 3.93 -15.38 -14.77
CA GLN A 79 3.28 -14.08 -14.57
C GLN A 79 1.77 -14.21 -14.34
N PRO A 80 1.12 -13.21 -13.71
CA PRO A 80 1.70 -11.97 -13.19
C PRO A 80 2.53 -12.17 -11.90
N LEU A 81 3.51 -11.30 -11.66
CA LEU A 81 4.23 -11.24 -10.38
C LEU A 81 3.57 -10.19 -9.47
N HIS A 82 2.82 -10.67 -8.48
CA HIS A 82 2.27 -9.85 -7.41
C HIS A 82 3.18 -9.85 -6.18
N ILE A 83 3.33 -8.69 -5.53
CA ILE A 83 4.16 -8.52 -4.33
C ILE A 83 3.35 -7.76 -3.27
N TYR A 84 3.31 -8.30 -2.06
CA TYR A 84 2.48 -7.85 -0.95
C TYR A 84 3.35 -7.39 0.22
N GLY A 85 3.30 -6.10 0.54
CA GLY A 85 4.16 -5.46 1.54
C GLY A 85 3.37 -5.01 2.77
N LYS A 86 3.83 -5.33 3.98
CA LYS A 86 3.22 -4.87 5.24
C LYS A 86 4.23 -4.12 6.10
N TYR A 87 3.91 -2.88 6.47
CA TYR A 87 4.83 -1.99 7.20
C TYR A 87 4.17 -1.34 8.42
N HIS A 88 4.86 -1.42 9.55
CA HIS A 88 4.55 -0.63 10.74
C HIS A 88 5.22 0.72 10.60
N LEU A 89 4.41 1.77 10.58
CA LEU A 89 4.82 3.15 10.49
C LEU A 89 4.96 3.73 11.88
N LYS A 90 6.04 4.47 12.11
CA LYS A 90 6.17 5.37 13.26
C LYS A 90 6.14 6.80 12.75
N LEU A 91 5.19 7.59 13.22
CA LEU A 91 5.08 9.00 12.87
C LEU A 91 5.92 9.85 13.83
N LYS A 92 6.27 11.07 13.41
CA LYS A 92 6.98 12.05 14.26
C LYS A 92 6.18 12.47 15.50
N SER A 93 4.85 12.41 15.44
CA SER A 93 3.97 12.62 16.59
C SER A 93 4.13 11.54 17.67
N GLY A 94 4.66 10.36 17.30
CA GLY A 94 4.71 9.18 18.15
C GLY A 94 3.65 8.14 17.78
N ASP A 95 2.64 8.51 16.99
CA ASP A 95 1.58 7.61 16.55
C ASP A 95 2.14 6.46 15.69
N LYS A 96 1.46 5.32 15.75
CA LYS A 96 1.88 4.09 15.08
C LYS A 96 0.76 3.58 14.18
N TYR A 97 1.03 3.54 12.89
CA TYR A 97 0.08 3.04 11.87
C TYR A 97 0.61 1.76 11.24
N ILE A 98 -0.24 1.06 10.49
CA ILE A 98 0.16 -0.02 9.59
C ILE A 98 -0.24 0.37 8.17
N ILE A 99 0.66 0.20 7.20
CA ILE A 99 0.34 0.35 5.78
C ILE A 99 0.60 -0.97 5.05
N LEU A 100 -0.36 -1.37 4.21
CA LEU A 100 -0.24 -2.50 3.29
C LEU A 100 -0.13 -1.94 1.87
N ILE A 101 0.82 -2.45 1.10
CA ILE A 101 1.12 -1.99 -0.26
C ILE A 101 1.16 -3.23 -1.15
N ASP A 102 0.21 -3.33 -2.05
CA ASP A 102 0.09 -4.47 -2.95
C ASP A 102 0.30 -3.99 -4.39
N ILE A 103 1.25 -4.65 -5.07
CA ILE A 103 1.68 -4.26 -6.41
C ILE A 103 1.68 -5.45 -7.35
N CYS A 104 1.36 -5.17 -8.61
CA CYS A 104 1.77 -6.01 -9.72
C CYS A 104 3.08 -5.44 -10.25
N ASP A 105 4.17 -6.19 -10.13
CA ASP A 105 5.49 -5.74 -10.58
C ASP A 105 5.77 -6.13 -12.03
N ILE A 106 5.26 -7.28 -12.47
CA ILE A 106 5.43 -7.80 -13.83
C ILE A 106 4.11 -8.38 -14.34
N ASP A 107 3.62 -7.83 -15.45
CA ASP A 107 2.53 -8.41 -16.25
C ASP A 107 2.77 -8.05 -17.74
N ASP A 108 3.35 -8.98 -18.49
CA ASP A 108 3.63 -8.82 -19.93
C ASP A 108 2.37 -8.88 -20.78
N GLU A 109 1.33 -9.59 -20.33
CA GLU A 109 0.05 -9.69 -21.04
C GLU A 109 -0.77 -8.41 -20.89
N ASN A 110 -0.71 -7.79 -19.70
CA ASN A 110 -1.39 -6.53 -19.42
C ASN A 110 -0.51 -5.56 -18.63
N LYS A 111 0.33 -4.83 -19.38
CA LYS A 111 1.19 -3.76 -18.84
C LYS A 111 0.46 -2.65 -18.09
N GLU A 112 -0.85 -2.47 -18.30
CA GLU A 112 -1.61 -1.47 -17.55
C GLU A 112 -1.84 -1.88 -16.09
N LYS A 113 -1.70 -3.18 -15.75
CA LYS A 113 -1.81 -3.69 -14.38
C LYS A 113 -0.57 -3.47 -13.54
N GLU A 114 0.59 -3.21 -14.16
CA GLU A 114 1.83 -2.94 -13.43
C GLU A 114 1.73 -1.65 -12.60
N GLY A 115 2.04 -1.74 -11.32
CA GLY A 115 1.92 -0.66 -10.34
C GLY A 115 1.16 -1.06 -9.08
N ILE A 116 0.86 -0.09 -8.23
CA ILE A 116 0.01 -0.31 -7.06
C ILE A 116 -1.42 -0.60 -7.54
N PHE A 117 -1.99 -1.70 -7.07
CA PHE A 117 -3.40 -2.01 -7.27
C PHE A 117 -4.20 -1.77 -5.99
N GLN A 118 -3.61 -2.02 -4.82
CA GLN A 118 -4.24 -1.78 -3.52
C GLN A 118 -3.29 -1.13 -2.51
N LEU A 119 -3.83 -0.21 -1.72
CA LEU A 119 -3.11 0.52 -0.67
C LEU A 119 -3.99 0.71 0.57
N ASP A 120 -3.68 -0.01 1.64
CA ASP A 120 -4.45 0.05 2.88
C ASP A 120 -3.70 0.77 3.98
N LEU A 121 -4.42 1.60 4.73
CA LEU A 121 -3.91 2.27 5.93
C LEU A 121 -4.75 1.90 7.14
N LEU A 122 -4.13 1.34 8.17
CA LEU A 122 -4.72 1.18 9.48
C LEU A 122 -4.13 2.26 10.38
N THR A 123 -4.99 3.14 10.91
CA THR A 123 -4.58 4.25 11.79
C THR A 123 -4.35 3.80 13.24
N PHE A 124 -4.29 2.49 13.47
CA PHE A 124 -4.00 1.83 14.75
C PHE A 124 -2.90 0.78 14.56
N SER A 125 -2.12 0.57 15.61
CA SER A 125 -1.01 -0.39 15.59
C SER A 125 -1.45 -1.81 15.94
N LYS A 126 -0.57 -2.81 15.75
CA LYS A 126 -0.85 -4.21 16.13
C LYS A 126 -1.26 -4.37 17.59
N ASP A 127 -0.69 -3.54 18.48
CA ASP A 127 -0.99 -3.53 19.91
C ASP A 127 -2.41 -2.97 20.20
N GLU A 128 -3.05 -2.40 19.19
CA GLU A 128 -4.33 -1.68 19.27
C GLU A 128 -5.38 -2.22 18.29
N VAL A 129 -5.07 -3.31 17.57
CA VAL A 129 -6.00 -3.98 16.66
C VAL A 129 -7.17 -4.53 17.49
N PRO A 130 -8.42 -4.12 17.22
CA PRO A 130 -9.59 -4.69 17.87
C PRO A 130 -9.68 -6.21 17.67
N GLU A 131 -10.16 -6.97 18.66
CA GLU A 131 -10.29 -8.44 18.54
C GLU A 131 -11.18 -8.88 17.37
N ASP A 132 -12.23 -8.09 17.08
CA ASP A 132 -13.18 -8.34 15.99
C ASP A 132 -12.78 -7.63 14.68
N PHE A 133 -11.56 -7.08 14.60
CA PHE A 133 -11.10 -6.41 13.38
C PHE A 133 -10.85 -7.44 12.27
N HIS A 134 -11.77 -7.47 11.33
CA HIS A 134 -11.62 -8.15 10.06
C HIS A 134 -11.36 -7.09 9.00
N MET A 135 -10.21 -7.23 8.34
CA MET A 135 -10.01 -6.57 7.07
C MET A 135 -10.89 -7.36 6.11
N ASP A 136 -12.07 -6.83 5.80
CA ASP A 136 -12.90 -7.41 4.74
C ASP A 136 -12.01 -7.41 3.50
N GLY A 137 -11.61 -8.61 3.07
CA GLY A 137 -10.92 -8.75 1.79
C GLY A 137 -11.90 -8.20 0.77
N SER A 138 -11.60 -7.01 0.22
CA SER A 138 -12.45 -6.45 -0.81
C SER A 138 -12.53 -7.47 -1.94
N GLU A 139 -13.73 -7.72 -2.44
CA GLU A 139 -13.91 -8.43 -3.72
C GLU A 139 -13.27 -7.62 -4.88
N ASP A 140 -12.96 -6.34 -4.63
CA ASP A 140 -12.25 -5.47 -5.55
C ASP A 140 -10.74 -5.74 -5.53
N ASP A 141 -10.21 -6.12 -6.70
CA ASP A 141 -8.77 -6.22 -7.00
C ASP A 141 -8.05 -4.86 -6.91
N TYR A 142 -8.77 -3.76 -6.71
CA TYR A 142 -8.25 -2.39 -6.72
C TYR A 142 -8.82 -1.52 -5.61
N GLY A 143 -7.99 -0.78 -4.87
CA GLY A 143 -8.52 0.14 -3.87
C GLY A 143 -7.53 0.95 -3.05
N ILE A 144 -8.09 1.92 -2.34
CA ILE A 144 -7.44 2.62 -1.23
C ILE A 144 -8.42 2.54 -0.06
N PHE A 145 -7.98 1.95 1.04
CA PHE A 145 -8.84 1.72 2.20
C PHE A 145 -8.18 2.28 3.46
N ILE A 146 -8.96 3.00 4.26
CA ILE A 146 -8.49 3.64 5.49
C ILE A 146 -9.34 3.13 6.65
N TYR A 147 -8.71 2.32 7.49
CA TYR A 147 -9.35 1.69 8.63
C TYR A 147 -8.98 2.43 9.90
N ASN A 148 -10.00 2.85 10.65
CA ASN A 148 -9.84 3.42 11.97
C ASN A 148 -10.14 2.40 13.06
N LYS A 149 -9.70 2.70 14.29
CA LYS A 149 -9.77 1.78 15.44
C LYS A 149 -11.19 1.34 15.80
N ASP A 150 -12.21 2.08 15.37
CA ASP A 150 -13.63 1.79 15.55
C ASP A 150 -14.22 0.89 14.46
N GLY A 151 -13.42 0.45 13.47
CA GLY A 151 -13.85 -0.44 12.39
C GLY A 151 -14.68 0.24 11.30
N THR A 152 -14.82 1.57 11.34
CA THR A 152 -15.53 2.34 10.32
C THR A 152 -14.59 2.80 9.20
N GLU A 153 -14.95 2.49 7.95
CA GLU A 153 -14.37 3.07 6.73
C GLU A 153 -14.73 4.57 6.66
N GLN A 154 -13.78 5.42 6.28
CA GLN A 154 -13.95 6.88 6.19
C GLN A 154 -14.29 7.36 4.79
#